data_AF-K1S6H5-F1
#
_entry.id   AF-K1S6H5-F1
#
_cell.length_a   1.000
_cell.length_b   1.000
_cell.length_c   1.000
_cell.angle_alpha   90.00
_cell.angle_beta   90.00
_cell.angle_gamma   90.00
#
_symmetry.space_group_name_H-M   'P 1'
#
loop_
_entity.id
_entity.type
_entity.pdbx_description
1 polymer ?
#
loop_
_entity_poly.entity_id
_entity_poly.type
_entity_poly.pdbx_seq_one_letter_code
_entity_poly.pdbx_strand_id
1 'polypeptide(L)' 'GIGGKMLEELLRLGNERGITAYTLEVRVSNAPAIHLYEKFGFVSEGIRPKFYEKPTEDAMIMWRR' A
#
# COMPACT_ATOMS: atom_id res chain seq x y z
N GLY A 1 5.37 -0.64 -14.55
CA GLY A 1 6.44 -1.61 -14.24
C GLY A 1 5.85 -2.90 -13.70
N ILE A 2 6.68 -3.90 -13.36
CA ILE A 2 6.21 -5.23 -12.91
C ILE A 2 5.37 -5.13 -11.63
N GLY A 3 5.82 -4.38 -10.61
CA GLY A 3 5.08 -4.22 -9.36
C GLY A 3 3.66 -3.66 -9.54
N GLY A 4 3.47 -2.71 -10.45
CA GLY A 4 2.15 -2.19 -10.78
C GLY A 4 1.23 -3.24 -11.42
N LYS A 5 1.77 -4.08 -12.32
CA LYS A 5 1.00 -5.20 -12.92
C LYS A 5 0.60 -6.25 -11.88
N MET A 6 1.49 -6.53 -10.92
CA MET A 6 1.18 -7.45 -9.83
C MET A 6 0.07 -6.91 -8.92
N LEU A 7 0.12 -5.61 -8.59
CA LEU A 7 -0.92 -4.98 -7.78
C LEU A 7 -2.27 -4.92 -8.51
N GLU A 8 -2.25 -4.58 -9.80
CA GLU A 8 -3.45 -4.60 -10.66
C GLU A 8 -4.14 -5.97 -10.66
N GLU A 9 -3.37 -7.03 -10.84
CA GLU A 9 -3.90 -8.40 -10.86
C GLU A 9 -4.43 -8.84 -9.48
N LEU A 10 -3.75 -8.46 -8.40
CA LEU A 10 -4.21 -8.71 -7.03
C LEU A 10 -5.57 -8.05 -6.77
N LEU A 11 -5.72 -6.79 -7.19
CA LEU A 11 -6.97 -6.05 -7.03
C LEU A 11 -8.08 -6.67 -7.89
N ARG A 12 -7.79 -7.02 -9.15
CA ARG A 12 -8.74 -7.70 -10.04
C ARG A 12 -9.29 -8.98 -9.41
N LEU A 13 -8.40 -9.87 -8.96
CA LEU A 13 -8.78 -11.13 -8.32
C LEU A 13 -9.54 -10.94 -7.01
N GLY A 14 -9.17 -9.93 -6.22
CA GLY A 14 -9.89 -9.63 -4.98
C GLY A 14 -11.31 -9.12 -5.25
N ASN A 15 -11.48 -8.23 -6.23
CA ASN A 15 -12.79 -7.71 -6.63
C ASN A 15 -13.71 -8.84 -7.13
N GLU A 16 -13.18 -9.79 -7.91
CA GLU A 16 -13.92 -10.99 -8.36
C GLU A 16 -14.38 -11.88 -7.20
N ARG A 17 -13.70 -11.79 -6.05
CA ARG A 17 -14.05 -12.51 -4.82
C ARG A 17 -14.92 -11.68 -3.87
N GLY A 18 -15.33 -10.47 -4.27
CA GLY A 18 -16.12 -9.57 -3.43
C GLY A 18 -15.33 -8.90 -2.31
N ILE A 19 -13.99 -8.84 -2.38
CA ILE A 19 -13.19 -8.04 -1.46
C ILE A 19 -13.43 -6.57 -1.76
N THR A 20 -13.80 -5.80 -0.75
CA THR A 20 -14.15 -4.38 -0.89
C THR A 20 -13.10 -3.44 -0.31
N ALA A 21 -12.14 -3.95 0.48
CA ALA A 21 -11.13 -3.10 1.07
C ALA A 21 -9.75 -3.78 1.11
N TYR A 22 -8.72 -2.96 0.93
CA TYR A 22 -7.32 -3.35 0.90
C TYR A 22 -6.52 -2.41 1.78
N THR A 23 -5.59 -2.95 2.54
CA THR A 23 -4.68 -2.17 3.39
C THR A 23 -3.25 -2.63 3.16
N LEU A 24 -2.31 -1.71 3.35
CA LEU A 24 -0.88 -2.00 3.36
C LEU A 24 -0.15 -1.04 4.30
N GLU A 25 1.04 -1.45 4.70
CA GLU A 25 2.03 -0.60 5.35
C GLU A 25 3.23 -0.38 4.43
N VAL A 26 3.69 0.87 4.32
CA VAL A 26 4.87 1.24 3.53
C VAL A 26 5.79 2.16 4.34
N ARG A 27 7.11 2.01 4.19
CA ARG A 27 8.10 2.93 4.78
C ARG A 27 7.82 4.36 4.35
N VAL A 28 7.77 5.31 5.29
CA VAL A 28 7.44 6.72 5.00
C VAL A 28 8.42 7.36 4.01
N SER A 29 9.67 6.90 3.95
CA SER A 29 10.66 7.38 3.00
C SER A 29 10.53 6.80 1.58
N ASN A 30 9.73 5.74 1.38
CA ASN A 30 9.63 5.04 0.10
C ASN A 30 8.65 5.74 -0.86
N ALA A 31 9.01 6.96 -1.28
CA ALA A 31 8.21 7.76 -2.19
C ALA A 31 7.82 6.99 -3.48
N PRO A 32 8.70 6.23 -4.16
CA PRO A 32 8.29 5.50 -5.37
C PRO A 32 7.15 4.49 -5.14
N ALA A 33 7.15 3.78 -4.00
CA ALA A 33 6.09 2.84 -3.66
C ALA A 33 4.80 3.57 -3.26
N ILE A 34 4.90 4.64 -2.46
CA ILE A 34 3.76 5.47 -2.06
C ILE A 34 3.03 5.99 -3.30
N HIS A 35 3.74 6.62 -4.24
CA HIS A 35 3.14 7.13 -5.49
C HIS A 35 2.56 6.00 -6.37
N LEU A 36 3.13 4.79 -6.32
CA LEU A 36 2.52 3.64 -6.99
C LEU A 36 1.17 3.33 -6.36
N TYR A 37 1.08 3.18 -5.04
CA TYR A 37 -0.16 2.85 -4.35
C TYR A 37 -1.23 3.94 -4.52
N GLU A 38 -0.86 5.21 -4.48
CA GLU A 38 -1.77 6.35 -4.74
C GLU A 38 -2.40 6.26 -6.13
N LYS A 39 -1.63 5.89 -7.16
CA LYS A 39 -2.16 5.68 -8.53
C LYS A 39 -3.19 4.56 -8.60
N PHE A 40 -3.13 3.60 -7.69
CA PHE A 40 -4.10 2.51 -7.56
C PHE A 40 -5.25 2.84 -6.59
N GLY A 41 -5.39 4.09 -6.15
CA GLY A 41 -6.51 4.54 -5.33
C GLY A 41 -6.34 4.28 -3.84
N PHE A 42 -5.13 3.93 -3.37
CA PHE A 42 -4.86 3.90 -1.94
C PHE A 42 -4.67 5.31 -1.40
N VAL A 43 -5.16 5.56 -0.20
CA VAL A 43 -5.03 6.82 0.54
C VAL A 43 -4.39 6.58 1.89
N SER A 44 -3.61 7.53 2.39
CA SER A 44 -3.02 7.45 3.73
C SER A 44 -4.10 7.58 4.80
N GLU A 45 -4.18 6.62 5.74
CA GLU A 45 -5.11 6.68 6.88
C GLU A 45 -4.39 6.76 8.24
N GLY A 46 -3.05 6.69 8.29
CA GLY A 46 -2.31 6.87 9.54
C GLY A 46 -0.83 6.52 9.45
N ILE A 47 -0.10 6.80 10.54
CA ILE A 47 1.31 6.48 10.71
C ILE A 47 1.50 5.56 11.92
N ARG A 48 2.26 4.48 11.76
CA ARG A 48 2.74 3.63 12.85
C ARG A 48 4.19 4.00 13.17
N PRO A 49 4.44 4.64 14.32
CA PRO A 49 5.79 5.05 14.68
C PRO A 49 6.68 3.82 14.91
N LYS A 50 7.93 3.87 14.42
CA LYS A 50 8.97 2.86 14.59
C LYS A 50 8.54 1.43 14.21
N PHE A 51 7.65 1.30 13.22
CA PHE A 51 7.09 0.02 12.79
C PHE A 51 8.12 -0.89 12.12
N TYR A 52 8.95 -0.32 11.25
CA TYR A 52 10.01 -1.08 10.61
C TYR A 52 11.25 -1.06 11.50
N GLU A 53 11.93 -2.20 11.52
CA GLU A 53 13.26 -2.32 12.11
C GLU A 53 14.32 -2.33 11.00
N LYS A 54 15.57 -2.01 11.37
CA LYS A 54 16.77 -2.14 10.53
C LYS A 54 16.64 -1.51 9.11
N PRO A 55 16.66 -0.17 8.97
CA PRO A 55 16.70 0.86 10.02
C PRO A 55 15.32 1.08 10.64
N THR A 56 15.32 1.60 11.88
CA THR A 56 14.08 2.02 12.55
C THR A 56 13.40 3.10 11.72
N GLU A 57 12.16 2.86 11.33
CA GLU A 57 11.40 3.80 10.52
C GLU A 57 9.91 3.65 10.73
N ASP A 58 9.19 4.76 10.58
CA ASP A 58 7.74 4.79 10.63
C ASP A 58 7.14 4.12 9.38
N ALA A 59 5.95 3.54 9.55
CA ALA A 59 5.16 3.03 8.45
C ALA A 59 3.93 3.90 8.22
N MET A 60 3.68 4.25 6.96
CA MET A 60 2.41 4.79 6.52
C MET A 60 1.44 3.65 6.26
N ILE A 61 0.28 3.70 6.91
CA ILE A 61 -0.84 2.81 6.60
C ILE A 61 -1.62 3.45 5.46
N MET A 62 -1.83 2.70 4.39
CA MET A 62 -2.65 3.13 3.26
C MET A 62 -3.81 2.17 3.03
N TRP A 63 -4.98 2.73 2.75
CA TRP A 63 -6.21 2.00 2.50
C TRP A 63 -6.80 2.31 1.12
N ARG A 64 -7.41 1.31 0.51
CA ARG A 64 -8.34 1.45 -0.60
C ARG A 64 -9.65 0.78 -0.19
N ARG A 65 -10.76 1.49 -0.30
CA ARG A 65 -12.12 1.03 0.06
C ARG A 65 -13.03 1.04 -1.17
#